data_AF-A0A969HZV1-F1
#
_entry.id   AF-A0A969HZV1-F1
#
_cell.length_a   1.000
_cell.length_b   1.000
_cell.length_c   1.000
_cell.angle_alpha   90.00
_cell.angle_beta   90.00
_cell.angle_gamma   90.00
#
_symmetry.space_group_name_H-M   'P 1'
#
loop_
_entity.id
_entity.type
_entity.pdbx_description
1 polymer ?
#
loop_
_entity_poly.entity_id
_entity_poly.type
_entity_poly.pdbx_seq_one_letter_code
_entity_poly.pdbx_strand_id
1 'polypeptide(L)'
;MWSILSPTGATLPLADVSVRVRTAGGSGMPPIVASTAPPLVTSTGQRRLTLHLVAQQREAHLAALRSTLIAALNPALTTASSLAYLRYTHAGTTVQLPIQYVGGLEDPPDSNELTLQCIAHDPLWTTTSTTSQPLTVRQTIGSVAHIIQRSAAGVWSAMPGLNSAVAALLVAPDGTLYAGRRV
;
A
#
# COMPACT_ATOMS: atom_id res chain seq x y z
N MET A 1 1.94 17.33 8.39
CA MET A 1 3.13 16.79 9.07
C MET A 1 3.61 15.59 8.28
N TRP A 2 4.93 15.45 8.12
CA TRP A 2 5.53 14.36 7.36
C TRP A 2 6.20 13.35 8.30
N SER A 3 6.06 12.07 7.99
CA SER A 3 6.73 10.98 8.72
C SER A 3 7.10 9.84 7.78
N ILE A 4 8.12 9.07 8.14
CA ILE A 4 8.51 7.83 7.47
C ILE A 4 8.02 6.66 8.31
N LEU A 5 7.30 5.73 7.71
CA LEU A 5 7.05 4.42 8.31
C LEU A 5 8.09 3.46 7.75
N SER A 6 8.96 2.96 8.62
CA SER A 6 9.93 1.96 8.23
C SER A 6 9.22 0.65 7.84
N PRO A 7 9.87 -0.19 7.03
CA PRO A 7 9.35 -1.51 6.74
C PRO A 7 9.15 -2.43 7.97
N THR A 8 9.81 -2.11 9.10
CA THR A 8 9.61 -2.79 10.39
C THR A 8 8.39 -2.29 11.17
N GLY A 9 7.65 -1.31 10.64
CA GLY A 9 6.48 -0.70 11.28
C GLY A 9 6.81 0.45 12.24
N ALA A 10 8.08 0.81 12.43
CA ALA A 10 8.47 1.95 13.24
C ALA A 10 8.12 3.26 12.51
N THR A 11 7.52 4.21 13.21
CA THR A 11 7.21 5.53 12.64
C THR A 11 8.25 6.55 13.10
N LEU A 12 8.83 7.27 12.15
CA LEU A 12 9.77 8.36 12.36
C LEU A 12 9.15 9.68 11.87
N PRO A 13 8.54 10.48 12.75
CA PRO A 13 8.15 11.84 12.41
C PRO A 13 9.39 12.67 12.07
N LEU A 14 9.37 13.38 10.94
CA LEU A 14 10.55 14.16 10.52
C LEU A 14 10.85 15.30 11.51
N ALA A 15 9.82 15.83 12.17
CA ALA A 15 9.95 16.87 13.19
C ALA A 15 10.76 16.38 14.41
N ASP A 16 10.65 15.10 14.78
CA ASP A 16 11.35 14.53 15.95
C ASP A 16 12.86 14.45 15.73
N VAL A 17 13.29 14.33 14.47
CA VAL A 17 14.70 14.41 14.06
C VAL A 17 15.11 15.81 13.61
N SER A 18 14.32 16.83 13.95
CA SER A 18 14.59 18.24 13.62
C SER A 18 14.71 18.51 12.12
N VAL A 19 13.95 17.78 11.31
CA VAL A 19 13.88 17.94 9.86
C VAL A 19 12.49 18.40 9.45
N ARG A 20 12.43 19.38 8.53
CA ARG A 20 11.18 19.80 7.90
C ARG A 20 11.25 19.63 6.39
N VAL A 21 10.14 19.27 5.77
CA VAL A 21 10.00 19.28 4.31
C VAL A 21 9.77 20.73 3.88
N ARG A 22 10.68 21.27 3.06
CA ARG A 22 10.56 22.61 2.47
C ARG A 22 9.69 22.57 1.23
N THR A 23 10.00 21.65 0.32
CA THR A 23 9.22 21.40 -0.89
C THR A 23 9.19 19.90 -1.18
N ALA A 24 8.12 19.48 -1.84
CA ALA A 24 7.93 18.12 -2.29
C ALA A 24 7.52 18.18 -3.76
N GLY A 25 8.17 17.40 -4.61
CA GLY A 25 7.96 17.41 -6.05
C GLY A 25 8.07 16.01 -6.65
N GLY A 26 7.73 15.90 -7.93
CA GLY A 26 7.74 14.66 -8.69
C GLY A 26 6.37 14.27 -9.26
N SER A 27 6.37 13.33 -10.20
CA SER A 27 5.13 12.76 -10.69
C SER A 27 4.54 11.88 -9.57
N GLY A 28 3.28 12.07 -9.18
CA GLY A 28 2.68 11.29 -8.06
C GLY A 28 2.80 11.93 -6.67
N MET A 29 3.29 13.17 -6.58
CA MET A 29 2.90 14.01 -5.45
C MET A 29 1.37 14.13 -5.41
N PRO A 30 0.75 14.01 -4.22
CA PRO A 30 -0.69 14.21 -4.14
C PRO A 30 -0.94 15.67 -4.53
N PRO A 31 -2.01 15.96 -5.29
CA PRO A 31 -2.49 17.33 -5.31
C PRO A 31 -2.73 17.74 -3.85
N ILE A 32 -2.28 18.92 -3.44
CA ILE A 32 -2.61 19.50 -2.12
C ILE A 32 -4.07 19.99 -2.15
N VAL A 33 -4.94 19.26 -2.84
CA VAL A 33 -6.34 19.58 -3.09
C VAL A 33 -7.11 18.29 -2.92
N ALA A 34 -8.08 18.29 -2.01
CA ALA A 34 -8.95 17.15 -1.79
C ALA A 34 -9.76 16.88 -3.07
N SER A 35 -9.52 15.74 -3.73
CA SER A 35 -10.38 15.27 -4.82
C SER A 35 -11.55 14.50 -4.23
N THR A 36 -12.77 14.92 -4.55
CA THR A 36 -14.00 14.19 -4.25
C THR A 36 -14.35 13.15 -5.31
N ALA A 37 -13.71 13.22 -6.48
CA ALA A 37 -13.86 12.23 -7.54
C ALA A 37 -12.82 11.11 -7.38
N PRO A 38 -13.19 9.84 -7.64
CA PRO A 38 -12.22 8.75 -7.78
C PRO A 38 -11.22 9.14 -8.88
N PRO A 39 -9.90 9.07 -8.64
CA PRO A 39 -8.94 9.35 -9.69
C PRO A 39 -9.15 8.35 -10.84
N LEU A 40 -9.31 8.85 -12.07
CA LEU A 40 -9.13 7.99 -13.25
C LEU A 40 -7.67 7.56 -13.27
N VAL A 41 -7.40 6.34 -12.83
CA VAL A 41 -6.06 5.75 -12.85
C VAL A 41 -5.76 5.29 -14.27
N THR A 42 -5.12 6.14 -15.07
CA THR A 42 -4.66 5.77 -16.42
C THR A 42 -3.17 5.46 -16.50
N SER A 43 -2.40 5.64 -15.41
CA SER A 43 -0.97 5.36 -15.41
C SER A 43 -0.59 4.33 -14.34
N THR A 44 -0.46 3.08 -14.75
CA THR A 44 0.32 2.06 -14.04
C THR A 44 1.80 2.29 -14.38
N GLY A 45 2.50 3.06 -13.55
CA GLY A 45 3.91 3.36 -13.79
C GLY A 45 4.60 3.86 -12.54
N GLN A 46 5.82 3.38 -12.33
CA GLN A 46 6.73 3.88 -11.30
C GLN A 46 6.89 5.40 -11.44
N ARG A 47 6.88 6.11 -10.33
CA ARG A 47 7.07 7.55 -10.33
C ARG A 47 8.17 7.99 -9.38
N ARG A 48 8.96 8.98 -9.80
CA ARG A 48 10.06 9.54 -9.00
C ARG A 48 9.54 10.68 -8.13
N LEU A 49 9.87 10.60 -6.85
CA LEU A 49 9.55 11.56 -5.82
C LEU A 49 10.84 12.25 -5.34
N THR A 50 10.80 13.56 -5.15
CA THR A 50 11.90 14.32 -4.55
C THR A 50 11.35 15.18 -3.41
N LEU A 51 11.88 15.00 -2.21
CA LEU A 51 11.64 15.89 -1.07
C LEU A 51 12.89 16.73 -0.82
N HIS A 52 12.74 18.04 -0.78
CA HIS A 52 13.77 18.95 -0.29
C HIS A 52 13.51 19.20 1.18
N LEU A 53 14.45 18.78 2.00
CA LEU A 53 14.39 18.82 3.45
C LEU A 53 15.33 19.91 3.96
N VAL A 54 14.97 20.52 5.09
CA VAL A 54 15.84 21.44 5.82
C VAL A 54 16.01 20.90 7.23
N ALA A 55 17.25 20.60 7.59
CA ALA A 55 17.62 20.24 8.96
C ALA A 55 17.78 21.52 9.80
N GLN A 56 17.31 21.47 11.05
CA GLN A 56 17.52 22.55 12.02
C GLN A 56 18.77 22.32 12.89
N GLN A 57 19.42 21.16 12.73
CA GLN A 57 20.60 20.78 13.49
C GLN A 57 21.86 21.49 13.00
N ARG A 58 22.89 21.52 13.86
CA ARG A 58 24.24 21.96 13.47
C ARG A 58 24.88 20.93 12.52
N GLU A 59 25.80 21.40 11.69
CA GLU A 59 26.52 20.61 10.68
C GLU A 59 27.11 19.30 11.23
N ALA A 60 27.70 19.34 12.43
CA ALA A 60 28.29 18.17 13.11
C ALA A 60 27.30 17.01 13.34
N HIS A 61 25.99 17.26 13.37
CA HIS A 61 24.96 16.24 13.57
C HIS A 61 24.30 15.77 12.26
N LEU A 62 24.61 16.38 11.12
CA LEU A 62 23.98 16.03 9.84
C LEU A 62 24.33 14.61 9.39
N ALA A 63 25.55 14.15 9.63
CA ALA A 63 25.97 12.79 9.30
C ALA A 63 25.14 11.73 10.06
N ALA A 64 24.96 11.92 11.37
CA ALA A 64 24.15 11.03 12.20
C ALA A 64 22.66 11.07 11.81
N LEU A 65 22.14 12.25 11.49
CA LEU A 65 20.78 12.43 10.99
C LEU A 65 20.55 11.66 9.69
N ARG A 66 21.47 11.76 8.71
CA ARG A 66 21.39 11.03 7.44
C ARG A 66 21.42 9.53 7.66
N SER A 67 22.33 9.04 8.49
CA SER A 67 22.40 7.63 8.85
C SER A 67 21.07 7.13 9.44
N THR A 68 20.44 7.94 10.30
CA THR A 68 19.13 7.64 10.88
C THR A 68 18.02 7.59 9.81
N LEU A 69 17.99 8.56 8.89
CA LEU A 69 17.02 8.58 7.79
C LEU A 69 17.20 7.41 6.83
N ILE A 70 18.45 7.11 6.44
CA ILE A 70 18.79 5.97 5.59
C ILE A 70 18.37 4.66 6.26
N ALA A 71 18.67 4.48 7.56
CA ALA A 71 18.27 3.29 8.31
C ALA A 71 16.74 3.13 8.41
N ALA A 72 15.99 4.23 8.51
CA ALA A 72 14.53 4.19 8.52
C ALA A 72 13.93 3.83 7.14
N LEU A 73 14.55 4.28 6.07
CA LEU A 73 14.09 4.09 4.69
C LEU A 73 14.54 2.77 4.07
N ASN A 74 15.68 2.27 4.50
CA ASN A 74 16.32 1.05 4.01
C ASN A 74 16.88 0.26 5.20
N PRO A 75 16.01 -0.29 6.08
CA PRO A 75 16.49 -1.19 7.12
C PRO A 75 17.18 -2.35 6.42
N ALA A 76 18.39 -2.73 6.85
CA ALA A 76 19.20 -3.78 6.23
C ALA A 76 18.32 -4.98 5.82
N LEU A 77 18.01 -5.05 4.52
CA LEU A 77 17.00 -5.96 3.97
C LEU A 77 17.60 -7.37 3.90
N THR A 78 17.42 -8.18 4.95
CA THR A 78 17.62 -9.63 4.85
C THR A 78 16.51 -10.30 4.03
N THR A 79 15.42 -9.58 3.71
CA THR A 79 14.31 -10.05 2.89
C THR A 79 13.94 -9.02 1.82
N ALA A 80 13.93 -9.47 0.56
CA ALA A 80 14.00 -8.65 -0.65
C ALA A 80 12.75 -7.83 -1.02
N SER A 81 11.86 -7.43 -0.08
CA SER A 81 10.58 -6.83 -0.50
C SER A 81 9.86 -5.90 0.48
N SER A 82 10.51 -5.40 1.53
CA SER A 82 9.80 -4.54 2.47
C SER A 82 9.97 -3.06 2.07
N LEU A 83 8.95 -2.47 1.44
CA LEU A 83 8.89 -1.04 1.10
C LEU A 83 8.69 -0.18 2.36
N ALA A 84 9.29 1.01 2.38
CA ALA A 84 8.97 2.03 3.38
C ALA A 84 7.70 2.78 2.94
N TYR A 85 7.03 3.46 3.86
CA TYR A 85 5.93 4.37 3.50
C TYR A 85 6.25 5.80 3.87
N LEU A 86 6.02 6.71 2.92
CA LEU A 86 5.99 8.13 3.19
C LEU A 86 4.58 8.52 3.61
N ARG A 87 4.44 9.14 4.78
CA ARG A 87 3.16 9.55 5.34
C ARG A 87 3.07 11.06 5.40
N TYR A 88 1.90 11.57 5.05
CA TYR A 88 1.54 12.97 5.17
C TYR A 88 0.21 13.12 5.90
N THR A 89 0.22 13.88 7.00
CA THR A 89 -0.95 14.16 7.82
C THR A 89 -1.36 15.61 7.67
N HIS A 90 -2.58 15.88 7.24
CA HIS A 90 -3.14 17.22 7.11
C HIS A 90 -4.61 17.21 7.50
N ALA A 91 -5.02 18.19 8.32
CA ALA A 91 -6.40 18.32 8.81
C ALA A 91 -6.99 17.01 9.38
N GLY A 92 -6.19 16.24 10.14
CA GLY A 92 -6.62 14.98 10.76
C GLY A 92 -6.66 13.76 9.82
N THR A 93 -6.46 13.95 8.52
CA THR A 93 -6.36 12.84 7.56
C THR A 93 -4.90 12.47 7.33
N THR A 94 -4.58 11.17 7.42
CA THR A 94 -3.24 10.65 7.11
C THR A 94 -3.30 9.81 5.85
N VAL A 95 -2.55 10.25 4.84
CA VAL A 95 -2.30 9.52 3.61
C VAL A 95 -0.90 8.91 3.62
N GLN A 96 -0.75 7.77 2.96
CA GLN A 96 0.51 7.04 2.86
C GLN A 96 0.80 6.64 1.41
N LEU A 97 2.08 6.66 1.06
CA LEU A 97 2.61 6.29 -0.25
C LEU A 97 3.74 5.27 -0.06
N PRO A 98 3.64 4.05 -0.62
CA PRO A 98 4.74 3.10 -0.59
C PRO A 98 5.90 3.63 -1.45
N ILE A 99 7.10 3.68 -0.87
CA ILE A 99 8.28 4.24 -1.50
C ILE A 99 9.49 3.31 -1.35
N GLN A 100 10.34 3.34 -2.36
CA GLN A 100 11.69 2.79 -2.33
C GLN A 100 12.69 3.95 -2.34
N TYR A 101 13.60 3.97 -1.37
CA TYR A 101 14.69 4.95 -1.35
C TYR A 101 15.68 4.70 -2.49
N VAL A 102 16.10 5.76 -3.17
CA VAL A 102 17.03 5.69 -4.31
C VAL A 102 18.29 6.50 -4.09
N GLY A 103 18.23 7.59 -3.31
CA GLY A 103 19.42 8.39 -3.00
C GLY A 103 19.10 9.83 -2.56
N GLY A 104 20.15 10.65 -2.54
CA GLY A 104 20.14 12.09 -2.25
C GLY A 104 20.61 12.45 -0.83
N LEU A 105 20.71 11.48 0.08
CA LEU A 105 21.26 11.69 1.43
C LEU A 105 22.76 11.41 1.52
N GLU A 106 23.34 10.84 0.46
CA GLU A 106 24.76 10.45 0.38
C GLU A 106 25.69 11.66 0.16
N ASP A 107 25.24 12.67 -0.60
CA ASP A 107 26.08 13.80 -1.00
C ASP A 107 26.44 14.64 0.23
N PRO A 108 27.74 14.83 0.58
CA PRO A 108 28.15 15.60 1.75
C PRO A 108 27.51 17.00 1.72
N PRO A 109 26.95 17.47 2.86
CA PRO A 109 26.24 18.73 2.84
C PRO A 109 27.25 19.88 2.83
N ASP A 110 27.16 20.75 1.82
CA ASP A 110 27.67 22.12 1.95
C ASP A 110 26.66 23.00 2.74
N SER A 111 25.50 22.44 3.12
CA SER A 111 24.41 23.17 3.78
C SER A 111 23.47 22.27 4.58
N ASN A 112 22.60 22.87 5.41
CA ASN A 112 21.52 22.17 6.12
C ASN A 112 20.38 21.66 5.21
N GLU A 113 20.55 21.73 3.89
CA GLU A 113 19.59 21.22 2.93
C GLU A 113 19.92 19.76 2.59
N LEU A 114 18.89 18.91 2.63
CA LEU A 114 19.00 17.49 2.29
C LEU A 114 18.01 17.20 1.18
N THR A 115 18.37 16.31 0.25
CA THR A 115 17.46 15.85 -0.79
C THR A 115 17.13 14.39 -0.54
N LEU A 116 15.85 14.03 -0.49
CA LEU A 116 15.41 12.65 -0.38
C LEU A 116 14.74 12.25 -1.69
N GLN A 117 15.34 11.30 -2.41
CA GLN A 117 14.82 10.78 -3.67
C GLN A 117 14.27 9.38 -3.49
N CYS A 118 13.06 9.15 -3.99
CA CYS A 118 12.38 7.88 -3.88
C CYS A 118 11.66 7.49 -5.18
N ILE A 119 11.38 6.19 -5.35
CA ILE A 119 10.46 5.68 -6.36
C ILE A 119 9.19 5.18 -5.67
N ALA A 120 8.04 5.66 -6.11
CA ALA A 120 6.74 5.09 -5.78
C ALA A 120 6.34 4.09 -6.87
N HIS A 121 6.26 2.81 -6.52
CA HIS A 121 5.81 1.75 -7.44
C HIS A 121 4.30 1.84 -7.70
N ASP A 122 3.55 2.20 -6.67
CA ASP A 122 2.16 2.61 -6.76
C ASP A 122 2.08 4.11 -6.43
N PRO A 123 1.78 4.98 -7.42
CA PRO A 123 1.74 6.41 -7.20
C PRO A 123 0.46 6.89 -6.49
N LEU A 124 -0.42 5.98 -6.09
CA LEU A 124 -1.66 6.31 -5.42
C LEU A 124 -1.43 6.49 -3.91
N TRP A 125 -1.81 7.67 -3.41
CA TRP A 125 -1.87 7.94 -1.99
C TRP A 125 -3.10 7.25 -1.40
N THR A 126 -2.87 6.39 -0.41
CA THR A 126 -3.95 5.67 0.27
C THR A 126 -4.19 6.28 1.65
N THR A 127 -5.45 6.39 2.06
CA THR A 127 -5.76 6.75 3.45
C THR A 127 -5.50 5.57 4.36
N THR A 128 -5.07 5.85 5.60
CA THR A 128 -4.91 4.81 6.64
C THR A 128 -6.24 4.40 7.28
N SER A 129 -7.36 4.99 6.84
CA SER A 129 -8.70 4.65 7.34
C SER A 129 -9.04 3.22 6.96
N THR A 130 -9.12 2.35 7.95
CA THR A 130 -9.63 1.00 7.81
C THR A 130 -11.14 1.09 7.60
N THR A 131 -11.60 1.24 6.36
CA THR A 131 -12.99 0.96 6.04
C THR A 131 -13.13 -0.56 6.06
N SER A 132 -13.36 -1.13 7.25
CA SER A 132 -13.85 -2.50 7.35
C SER A 132 -15.28 -2.48 6.81
N GLN A 133 -15.42 -2.65 5.50
CA GLN A 133 -16.70 -3.15 4.99
C GLN A 133 -16.76 -4.61 5.43
N PRO A 134 -17.70 -5.00 6.29
CA PRO A 134 -17.94 -6.40 6.50
C PRO A 134 -18.27 -6.98 5.12
N LEU A 135 -17.41 -7.86 4.61
CA LEU A 135 -17.81 -8.82 3.60
C LEU A 135 -18.94 -9.59 4.28
N THR A 136 -20.18 -9.24 3.96
CA THR A 136 -21.33 -10.03 4.39
C THR A 136 -21.23 -11.36 3.67
N VAL A 137 -20.42 -12.27 4.21
CA VAL A 137 -20.50 -13.68 3.88
C VAL A 137 -21.92 -14.05 4.22
N ARG A 138 -22.74 -14.33 3.21
CA ARG A 138 -24.07 -14.86 3.41
C ARG A 138 -23.88 -16.28 3.96
N GLN A 139 -23.71 -16.39 5.29
CA GLN A 139 -23.28 -17.62 5.97
C GLN A 139 -24.38 -18.68 6.07
N THR A 140 -25.63 -18.33 5.77
CA THR A 140 -26.74 -19.28 5.84
C THR A 140 -27.41 -19.41 4.49
N ILE A 141 -27.03 -20.48 3.79
CA ILE A 141 -27.87 -21.07 2.75
C ILE A 141 -28.76 -22.06 3.51
N GLY A 142 -30.05 -21.75 3.67
CA GLY A 142 -30.99 -22.63 4.36
C GLY A 142 -31.02 -24.00 3.70
N SER A 143 -30.85 -25.05 4.52
CA SER A 143 -30.93 -26.48 4.19
C SER A 143 -30.36 -26.85 2.80
N VAL A 144 -29.03 -26.91 2.68
CA VAL A 144 -28.42 -27.48 1.48
C VAL A 144 -28.24 -28.98 1.67
N ALA A 145 -28.92 -29.77 0.85
CA ALA A 145 -28.73 -31.22 0.78
C ALA A 145 -27.48 -31.61 -0.02
N HIS A 146 -26.31 -31.03 0.30
CA HIS A 146 -24.96 -31.41 -0.17
C HIS A 146 -24.32 -30.66 -1.36
N ILE A 147 -25.07 -29.96 -2.24
CA ILE A 147 -24.47 -29.18 -3.34
C ILE A 147 -24.97 -27.73 -3.38
N ILE A 148 -24.02 -26.79 -3.43
CA ILE A 148 -24.27 -25.35 -3.62
C ILE A 148 -23.69 -24.90 -4.97
N GLN A 149 -24.38 -23.97 -5.62
CA GLN A 149 -23.90 -23.30 -6.83
C GLN A 149 -23.60 -21.84 -6.52
N ARG A 150 -22.62 -21.26 -7.23
CA ARG A 150 -22.31 -19.84 -7.20
C ARG A 150 -22.63 -19.24 -8.56
N SER A 151 -23.50 -18.23 -8.62
CA SER A 151 -23.82 -17.54 -9.87
C SER A 151 -22.64 -16.69 -10.37
N ALA A 152 -22.69 -16.25 -11.63
CA ALA A 152 -21.73 -15.30 -12.19
C ALA A 152 -21.67 -13.97 -11.41
N ALA A 153 -22.77 -13.58 -10.76
CA ALA A 153 -22.85 -12.43 -9.86
C ALA A 153 -22.34 -12.72 -8.43
N GLY A 154 -21.78 -13.91 -8.19
CA GLY A 154 -21.20 -14.31 -6.91
C GLY A 154 -22.20 -14.76 -5.85
N VAL A 155 -23.48 -14.94 -6.20
CA VAL A 155 -24.54 -15.34 -5.27
C VAL A 155 -24.57 -16.85 -5.10
N TRP A 156 -24.54 -17.33 -3.86
CA TRP A 156 -24.69 -18.74 -3.55
C TRP A 156 -26.17 -19.16 -3.47
N SER A 157 -26.51 -20.30 -4.04
CA SER A 157 -27.84 -20.92 -3.94
C SER A 157 -27.75 -22.45 -3.91
N ALA A 158 -28.82 -23.10 -3.47
CA ALA A 158 -28.95 -24.55 -3.59
C ALA A 158 -29.13 -24.92 -5.07
N MET A 159 -28.53 -26.04 -5.49
CA MET A 159 -28.74 -26.58 -6.84
C MET A 159 -29.93 -27.55 -6.81
N PRO A 160 -31.04 -27.28 -7.52
CA PRO A 160 -32.16 -28.21 -7.57
C PRO A 160 -31.78 -29.49 -8.34
N GLY A 161 -32.25 -30.65 -7.86
CA GLY A 161 -32.12 -31.93 -8.57
C GLY A 161 -30.88 -32.78 -8.23
N LEU A 162 -29.96 -32.29 -7.38
CA LEU A 162 -28.79 -33.04 -6.93
C LEU A 162 -28.69 -33.04 -5.39
N ASN A 163 -29.41 -33.97 -4.76
CA ASN A 163 -29.51 -34.11 -3.29
C ASN A 163 -28.64 -35.26 -2.72
N SER A 164 -27.50 -35.57 -3.33
CA SER A 164 -26.71 -36.76 -3.00
C SER A 164 -25.21 -36.47 -3.03
N ALA A 165 -24.39 -37.38 -2.49
CA ALA A 165 -22.94 -37.29 -2.55
C ALA A 165 -22.44 -37.19 -4.00
N VAL A 166 -21.50 -36.27 -4.23
CA VAL A 166 -20.77 -36.14 -5.49
C VAL A 166 -19.66 -37.20 -5.51
N ALA A 167 -19.66 -38.04 -6.54
CA ALA A 167 -18.63 -39.08 -6.72
C ALA A 167 -17.56 -38.65 -7.73
N ALA A 168 -17.86 -37.71 -8.62
CA ALA A 168 -16.96 -37.24 -9.67
C ALA A 168 -17.17 -35.77 -9.99
N LEU A 169 -16.08 -35.09 -10.35
CA LEU A 169 -16.05 -33.72 -10.85
C LEU A 169 -15.23 -33.69 -12.15
N LEU A 170 -15.67 -32.91 -13.13
CA LEU A 170 -14.95 -32.68 -14.39
C LEU A 170 -15.05 -31.21 -14.78
N VAL A 171 -13.92 -30.57 -15.08
CA VAL A 171 -13.89 -29.21 -15.66
C VAL A 171 -13.64 -29.33 -17.15
N ALA A 172 -14.54 -28.80 -17.98
CA ALA A 172 -14.37 -28.77 -19.43
C ALA A 172 -13.44 -27.62 -19.87
N PRO A 173 -12.92 -27.65 -21.12
CA PRO A 173 -12.00 -26.62 -21.63
C PRO A 173 -12.58 -25.19 -21.66
N ASP A 174 -13.91 -25.07 -21.68
CA ASP A 174 -14.65 -23.80 -21.60
C ASP A 174 -14.78 -23.28 -20.15
N GLY A 175 -14.27 -24.01 -19.17
CA GLY A 175 -14.36 -23.68 -17.74
C GLY A 175 -15.63 -24.20 -17.05
N THR A 176 -16.51 -24.92 -17.75
CA THR A 176 -17.73 -25.48 -17.17
C THR A 176 -17.41 -26.63 -16.22
N LEU A 177 -17.94 -26.60 -14.99
CA LEU A 177 -17.80 -27.68 -14.01
C LEU A 177 -19.01 -28.63 -14.07
N TYR A 178 -18.75 -29.90 -14.33
CA TYR A 178 -19.71 -31.01 -14.28
C TYR A 178 -19.52 -31.78 -12.97
N ALA A 179 -20.64 -32.12 -12.31
CA ALA A 179 -20.66 -32.96 -11.13
C ALA A 179 -21.51 -34.21 -11.38
N GLY A 180 -20.97 -35.38 -11.05
CA GLY A 180 -21.61 -36.67 -11.26
C GLY A 180 -21.68 -37.49 -9.98
N ARG A 181 -22.65 -38.41 -9.93
CA ARG A 181 -22.71 -39.47 -8.91
C ARG A 181 -22.53 -40.82 -9.59
N ARG A 182 -22.07 -41.80 -8.82
CA ARG A 182 -22.19 -43.21 -9.21
C ARG A 182 -23.66 -43.61 -9.00
N VAL A 183 -24.31 -44.10 -10.07
CA VAL A 183 -25.66 -44.67 -10.02
C VAL A 183 -25.57 -46.13 -9.64
#